data_AF-A0A521B3U5-F1
#
_entry.id   AF-A0A521B3U5-F1
#
_cell.length_a   1.000
_cell.length_b   1.000
_cell.length_c   1.000
_cell.angle_alpha   90.00
_cell.angle_beta   90.00
_cell.angle_gamma   90.00
#
_symmetry.space_group_name_H-M   'P 1'
#
loop_
_entity.id
_entity.type
_entity.pdbx_description
1 polymer ?
#
loop_
_entity_poly.entity_id
_entity_poly.type
_entity_poly.pdbx_seq_one_letter_code
_entity_poly.pdbx_strand_id
1 'polypeptide(L)'
;MKTTLTKTLILLPVLASLTACIPSPKDLETTPVKVQTPKGVVTCQLYRQNRVDWDRAIDFPATKMSVPEADAYCRQEGQRRLK
;
A
#
# COMPACT_ATOMS: atom_id res chain seq x y z
N MET A 1 -53.94 -4.65 13.81
CA MET A 1 -52.62 -4.66 13.15
C MET A 1 -51.56 -4.62 14.25
N LYS A 2 -50.85 -5.73 14.50
CA LYS A 2 -49.80 -5.80 15.54
C LYS A 2 -48.45 -5.62 14.85
N THR A 3 -47.69 -4.66 15.35
CA THR A 3 -46.47 -4.08 14.79
C THR A 3 -45.32 -5.09 14.73
N THR A 4 -44.99 -5.55 13.52
CA THR A 4 -43.80 -6.36 13.21
C THR A 4 -42.53 -5.48 13.15
N LEU A 5 -42.33 -4.58 14.11
CA LEU A 5 -41.24 -3.59 14.06
C LEU A 5 -40.03 -3.95 14.93
N THR A 6 -40.13 -4.98 15.78
CA THR A 6 -39.14 -5.23 16.84
C THR A 6 -37.98 -6.14 16.43
N LYS A 7 -38.10 -6.93 15.35
CA LYS A 7 -37.04 -7.88 14.95
C LYS A 7 -35.93 -7.28 14.09
N THR A 8 -36.13 -6.09 13.52
CA THR A 8 -35.16 -5.46 12.61
C THR A 8 -34.10 -4.63 13.34
N LEU A 9 -34.27 -4.35 14.64
CA LEU A 9 -33.43 -3.40 15.38
C LEU A 9 -32.08 -3.99 15.85
N ILE A 10 -31.91 -5.32 15.87
CA ILE A 10 -30.73 -5.97 16.45
C ILE A 10 -29.59 -6.15 15.43
N LEU A 11 -29.85 -5.94 14.12
CA LEU A 11 -28.83 -6.17 13.08
C LEU A 11 -27.87 -4.97 12.89
N LEU A 12 -28.26 -3.75 13.27
CA LEU A 12 -27.47 -2.54 13.10
C LEU A 12 -26.14 -2.49 13.89
N PRO A 13 -26.09 -2.87 15.19
CA PRO A 13 -24.85 -2.74 15.97
C PRO A 13 -23.75 -3.73 15.55
N VAL A 14 -24.10 -4.85 14.91
CA VAL A 14 -23.12 -5.83 14.42
C VAL A 14 -22.34 -5.27 13.22
N LEU A 15 -23.00 -4.57 12.29
CA LEU A 15 -22.32 -3.95 11.14
C LEU A 15 -21.40 -2.79 11.55
N ALA A 16 -21.72 -2.07 12.64
CA ALA A 16 -20.91 -0.94 13.12
C ALA A 16 -19.55 -1.37 13.71
N SER A 17 -19.38 -2.65 14.07
CA SER A 17 -18.14 -3.17 14.66
C SER A 17 -17.08 -3.59 13.65
N LEU A 18 -17.36 -3.51 12.33
CA LEU A 18 -16.44 -3.89 11.25
C LEU A 18 -15.52 -2.74 10.79
N THR A 19 -15.49 -1.61 11.49
CA THR A 19 -14.54 -0.51 11.20
C THR A 19 -13.15 -0.86 11.74
N ALA A 20 -12.51 -1.86 11.13
CA ALA A 20 -11.11 -2.14 11.41
C ALA A 20 -10.28 -0.87 11.13
N CYS A 21 -9.49 -0.42 12.10
CA CYS A 21 -8.56 0.69 11.92
C CYS A 21 -7.58 0.32 10.80
N ILE A 22 -7.75 0.90 9.61
CA ILE A 22 -6.77 0.78 8.54
C ILE A 22 -5.57 1.63 8.97
N PRO A 23 -4.38 1.05 9.20
CA PRO A 23 -3.20 1.84 9.50
C PRO A 23 -2.96 2.84 8.37
N SER A 24 -2.55 4.07 8.71
CA SER A 24 -2.27 5.06 7.68
C SER A 24 -1.13 4.53 6.78
N PRO A 25 -1.08 4.89 5.49
CA PRO A 25 0.00 4.45 4.61
C PRO A 25 1.40 4.70 5.20
N LYS A 26 1.56 5.81 5.92
CA LYS A 26 2.79 6.20 6.63
C LYS A 26 3.21 5.19 7.71
N ASP A 27 2.26 4.56 8.39
CA ASP A 27 2.53 3.51 9.40
C ASP A 27 3.00 2.18 8.77
N LEU A 28 2.95 2.09 7.44
CA LEU A 28 3.37 0.94 6.66
C LEU A 28 4.64 1.21 5.83
N GLU A 29 5.13 2.44 5.84
CA GLU A 29 6.34 2.85 5.14
C GLU A 29 7.58 2.34 5.86
N THR A 30 8.50 1.76 5.10
CA THR A 30 9.86 1.44 5.57
C THR A 30 10.81 2.59 5.29
N THR A 31 12.03 2.54 5.81
CA THR A 31 13.07 3.51 5.42
C THR A 31 13.30 3.44 3.90
N PRO A 32 13.27 4.57 3.17
CA PRO A 32 13.51 4.57 1.73
C PRO A 32 14.85 3.94 1.35
N VAL A 33 14.85 3.22 0.23
CA VAL A 33 16.02 2.49 -0.25
C VAL A 33 16.47 3.03 -1.60
N LYS A 34 17.78 3.09 -1.82
CA LYS A 34 18.34 3.48 -3.11
C LYS A 34 18.66 2.25 -3.94
N VAL A 35 18.06 2.16 -5.12
CA VAL A 35 18.26 1.09 -6.09
C VAL A 35 19.06 1.64 -7.26
N GLN A 36 20.19 0.99 -7.56
CA GLN A 36 21.01 1.34 -8.70
C GLN A 36 20.42 0.72 -9.97
N THR A 37 20.09 1.54 -10.97
CA THR A 37 19.57 1.09 -12.26
C THR A 37 20.48 1.54 -13.40
N PRO A 38 20.38 0.96 -14.61
CA PRO A 38 21.13 1.42 -15.78
C PRO A 38 20.88 2.89 -16.15
N LYS A 39 19.71 3.43 -15.77
CA LYS A 39 19.27 4.80 -16.10
C LYS A 39 19.52 5.80 -14.95
N GLY A 40 20.07 5.34 -13.83
CA GLY A 40 20.41 6.17 -12.67
C GLY A 40 19.91 5.56 -11.35
N VAL A 41 20.04 6.33 -10.27
CA VAL A 41 19.57 5.89 -8.95
C VAL A 41 18.06 6.14 -8.85
N VAL A 42 17.33 5.15 -8.36
CA VAL A 42 15.92 5.30 -7.97
C VAL A 42 15.84 5.21 -6.45
N THR A 43 15.20 6.17 -5.80
CA THR A 43 14.87 6.09 -4.37
C THR A 43 13.45 5.54 -4.25
N CYS A 44 13.33 4.37 -3.63
CA CYS A 44 12.09 3.62 -3.50
C CYS A 44 11.54 3.72 -2.08
N GLN A 45 10.25 4.04 -1.97
CA GLN A 45 9.46 3.78 -0.79
C GLN A 45 8.92 2.36 -0.89
N LEU A 46 9.45 1.47 -0.05
CA LEU A 46 8.91 0.13 0.09
C LEU A 46 7.90 0.07 1.22
N TYR A 47 6.81 -0.64 1.00
CA TYR A 47 5.81 -0.97 1.99
C TYR A 47 6.08 -2.37 2.56
N ARG A 48 5.30 -2.77 3.58
CA ARG A 48 5.47 -4.08 4.24
C ARG A 48 5.59 -5.23 3.26
N GLN A 49 6.29 -6.27 3.69
CA GLN A 49 6.64 -7.46 2.90
C GLN A 49 5.45 -8.12 2.16
N ASN A 50 4.23 -8.02 2.66
CA ASN A 50 3.06 -8.60 1.99
C ASN A 50 2.32 -7.65 1.04
N ARG A 51 2.87 -6.47 0.72
CA ARG A 51 2.24 -5.44 -0.13
C ARG A 51 3.21 -4.80 -1.13
N VAL A 52 4.01 -5.61 -1.81
CA VAL A 52 4.98 -5.13 -2.81
C VAL A 52 4.32 -4.35 -3.95
N ASP A 53 3.05 -4.62 -4.28
CA ASP A 53 2.33 -3.86 -5.31
C ASP A 53 2.18 -2.37 -4.98
N TRP A 54 2.40 -1.99 -3.72
CA TRP A 54 2.35 -0.61 -3.27
C TRP A 54 3.72 0.09 -3.36
N ASP A 55 4.81 -0.65 -3.60
CA ASP A 55 6.16 -0.09 -3.66
C ASP A 55 6.29 0.89 -4.83
N ARG A 56 6.77 2.09 -4.52
CA ARG A 56 6.76 3.25 -5.43
C ARG A 56 8.06 4.02 -5.39
N ALA A 57 8.43 4.66 -6.50
CA ALA A 57 9.53 5.60 -6.55
C ALA A 57 9.12 6.94 -5.94
N ILE A 58 9.96 7.47 -5.04
CA ILE A 58 9.81 8.81 -4.46
C ILE A 58 10.81 9.81 -5.06
N ASP A 59 11.88 9.31 -5.69
CA ASP A 59 12.82 10.11 -6.47
C ASP A 59 13.48 9.24 -7.56
N PHE A 60 13.64 9.79 -8.76
CA PHE A 60 14.24 9.11 -9.91
C PHE A 60 14.59 10.13 -11.02
N PRO A 61 15.52 9.80 -11.93
CA PRO A 61 15.88 10.68 -13.04
C PRO A 61 14.77 10.74 -14.09
N ALA A 62 13.84 11.68 -13.94
CA ALA A 62 12.67 11.85 -14.80
C ALA A 62 12.98 12.11 -16.29
N THR A 63 14.20 12.57 -16.60
CA THR A 63 14.67 12.73 -17.99
C THR A 63 15.10 11.41 -18.65
N LYS A 64 15.30 10.34 -17.87
CA LYS A 64 15.85 9.06 -18.33
C LYS A 64 14.86 7.90 -18.22
N MET A 65 13.86 7.99 -17.34
CA MET A 65 12.85 6.96 -17.13
C MET A 65 11.49 7.55 -16.78
N SER A 66 10.43 6.79 -17.02
CA SER A 66 9.06 7.16 -16.65
C SER A 66 8.73 6.71 -15.22
N VAL A 67 7.67 7.28 -14.62
CA VAL A 67 7.17 6.85 -13.29
C VAL A 67 6.89 5.33 -13.26
N PRO A 68 6.14 4.75 -14.23
CA PRO A 68 5.84 3.31 -14.18
C PRO A 68 7.09 2.42 -14.28
N GLU A 69 8.12 2.87 -15.01
CA GLU A 69 9.40 2.18 -15.09
C GLU A 69 10.15 2.25 -13.76
N ALA A 70 10.22 3.42 -13.12
CA ALA A 70 10.83 3.58 -11.79
C ALA A 70 10.12 2.74 -10.72
N ASP A 71 8.78 2.74 -10.72
CA ASP A 71 7.98 1.92 -9.81
C ASP A 71 8.22 0.42 -10.02
N ALA A 72 8.47 -0.02 -11.25
CA ALA A 72 8.79 -1.42 -11.53
C ALA A 72 10.09 -1.86 -10.85
N TYR A 73 11.12 -1.01 -10.83
CA TYR A 73 12.35 -1.29 -10.07
C TYR A 73 12.08 -1.36 -8.56
N CYS A 74 11.22 -0.48 -8.03
CA CYS A 74 10.87 -0.51 -6.61
C CYS A 74 10.12 -1.79 -6.24
N ARG A 75 9.15 -2.23 -7.06
CA ARG A 75 8.47 -3.52 -6.86
C ARG A 75 9.44 -4.70 -6.97
N GLN A 76 10.38 -4.67 -7.91
CA GLN A 76 11.39 -5.72 -8.04
C GLN A 76 12.28 -5.82 -6.79
N GLU A 77 12.70 -4.68 -6.23
CA GLU A 77 13.47 -4.66 -4.98
C GLU A 77 12.64 -5.16 -3.79
N GLY A 78 11.35 -4.77 -3.72
CA GLY A 78 10.39 -5.33 -2.77
C GLY A 78 10.33 -6.86 -2.84
N GLN A 79 10.09 -7.41 -4.05
CA GLN A 79 10.07 -8.86 -4.28
C GLN A 79 11.40 -9.54 -3.92
N ARG A 80 12.53 -8.90 -4.21
CA ARG A 80 13.86 -9.44 -3.89
C ARG A 80 14.06 -9.63 -2.38
N ARG A 81 13.51 -8.73 -1.57
CA ARG A 81 13.60 -8.76 -0.09
C ARG A 81 12.63 -9.74 0.58
N LEU A 82 11.71 -10.33 -0.19
CA LEU A 82 10.82 -11.40 0.29
C LEU A 82 11.43 -12.80 0.20
N LYS A 83 12.45 -12.96 -0.64
CA LYS A 83 13.20 -14.20 -0.81
C LYS A 83 14.34 -14.26 0.19
#